data_AF-A0A6H1ZY30-F1
#
_entry.id   AF-A0A6H1ZY30-F1
#
_cell.length_a   1.000
_cell.length_b   1.000
_cell.length_c   1.000
_cell.angle_alpha   90.00
_cell.angle_beta   90.00
_cell.angle_gamma   90.00
#
_symmetry.space_group_name_H-M   'P 1'
#
loop_
_entity.id
_entity.type
_entity.pdbx_description
1 polymer ?
#
loop_
_entity_poly.entity_id
_entity_poly.type
_entity_poly.pdbx_seq_one_letter_code
_entity_poly.pdbx_strand_id
1 'polypeptide(L)'
;MARVSAEEFAEKHARRLKGATEDIRRGVERVTESPTLKAAAKKDKMKTNLNAALDSGKWERGLKRVTLEDWKGKMTDKGIGRIAAGIDAAHDKVVSFASELLPHVDAGKTAIARMSDVTLDDNINRMVTYTRHMSKFKRSK
;
A
#
# COMPACT_ATOMS: atom_id res chain seq x y z
N MET A 1 -22.37 -33.18 -7.06
CA MET A 1 -22.69 -32.35 -5.88
C MET A 1 -21.46 -32.22 -5.00
N ALA A 2 -21.25 -31.06 -4.36
CA ALA A 2 -20.22 -30.90 -3.34
C ALA A 2 -20.53 -31.86 -2.17
N ARG A 3 -19.51 -32.56 -1.66
CA ARG A 3 -19.68 -33.64 -0.66
C ARG A 3 -19.71 -33.15 0.79
N VAL A 4 -19.64 -31.83 1.01
CA VAL A 4 -19.58 -31.18 2.32
C VAL A 4 -20.31 -29.83 2.26
N SER A 5 -20.79 -29.34 3.41
CA SER A 5 -21.34 -27.99 3.54
C SER A 5 -20.24 -26.91 3.42
N ALA A 6 -20.66 -25.65 3.33
CA ALA A 6 -19.73 -24.51 3.32
C ALA A 6 -18.98 -24.39 4.65
N GLU A 7 -19.65 -24.65 5.77
CA GLU A 7 -19.09 -24.62 7.11
C GLU A 7 -18.08 -25.76 7.31
N GLU A 8 -18.41 -26.98 6.88
CA GLU A 8 -17.50 -28.13 6.92
C GLU A 8 -16.26 -27.90 6.04
N PHE A 9 -16.44 -27.26 4.88
CA PHE A 9 -15.33 -26.87 4.03
C PHE A 9 -14.42 -25.83 4.72
N ALA A 10 -15.01 -24.78 5.31
CA ALA A 10 -14.27 -23.73 5.99
C ALA A 10 -13.52 -24.25 7.23
N GLU A 11 -14.15 -25.12 8.03
CA GLU A 11 -13.53 -25.79 9.18
C GLU A 11 -12.31 -26.58 8.72
N LYS A 12 -12.49 -27.49 7.75
CA LYS A 12 -11.42 -28.36 7.27
C LYS A 12 -10.26 -27.54 6.68
N HIS A 13 -10.57 -26.48 5.93
CA HIS A 13 -9.57 -25.58 5.40
C HIS A 13 -8.78 -24.89 6.52
N ALA A 14 -9.48 -24.30 7.50
CA ALA A 14 -8.85 -23.57 8.59
C ALA A 14 -7.98 -24.50 9.46
N ARG A 15 -8.50 -25.68 9.84
CA ARG A 15 -7.76 -26.68 10.63
C ARG A 15 -6.48 -27.12 9.92
N ARG A 16 -6.56 -27.43 8.62
CA ARG A 16 -5.39 -27.87 7.85
C ARG A 16 -4.37 -26.75 7.66
N LEU A 17 -4.81 -25.54 7.34
CA LEU A 17 -3.89 -24.43 7.11
C LEU A 17 -3.16 -24.02 8.38
N LYS A 18 -3.85 -23.97 9.53
CA LYS A 18 -3.25 -23.69 10.83
C LYS A 18 -2.23 -24.76 11.25
N GLY A 19 -2.45 -26.02 10.86
CA GLY A 19 -1.51 -27.12 11.13
C GLY A 19 -0.29 -27.20 10.20
N ALA A 20 -0.33 -26.50 9.05
CA ALA A 20 0.69 -26.60 8.01
C ALA A 20 1.78 -25.49 8.07
N THR A 21 1.91 -24.78 9.20
CA THR A 21 2.84 -23.63 9.33
C THR A 21 4.30 -24.01 9.06
N GLU A 22 4.69 -25.21 9.50
CA GLU A 22 6.02 -25.78 9.27
C GLU A 22 6.29 -26.09 7.79
N ASP A 23 5.34 -26.72 7.10
CA ASP A 23 5.44 -26.98 5.66
C ASP A 23 5.51 -25.68 4.86
N ILE A 24 4.73 -24.66 5.27
CA ILE A 24 4.76 -23.33 4.65
C ILE A 24 6.15 -22.71 4.81
N ARG A 25 6.74 -22.74 6.02
CA ARG A 25 8.08 -22.18 6.24
C ARG A 25 9.12 -22.86 5.37
N ARG A 26 9.14 -24.20 5.32
CA ARG A 26 10.04 -24.95 4.44
C ARG A 26 9.83 -24.61 2.96
N GLY A 27 8.58 -24.42 2.55
CA GLY A 27 8.25 -23.98 1.19
C GLY A 27 8.83 -22.61 0.87
N VAL A 28 8.74 -21.66 1.81
CA VAL A 28 9.33 -20.31 1.69
C VAL A 28 10.86 -20.39 1.64
N GLU A 29 11.49 -21.20 2.49
CA GLU A 29 12.95 -21.39 2.53
C GLU A 29 13.52 -22.00 1.24
N ARG A 30 12.69 -22.74 0.49
CA ARG A 30 13.07 -23.30 -0.83
C ARG A 30 12.97 -22.31 -1.98
N VAL A 31 12.47 -21.09 -1.77
CA VAL A 31 12.38 -20.06 -2.82
C VAL A 31 13.79 -19.55 -3.13
N THR A 32 14.30 -19.90 -4.32
CA THR A 32 15.65 -19.56 -4.78
C THR A 32 15.75 -18.23 -5.52
N GLU A 33 14.63 -17.66 -5.94
CA GLU A 33 14.57 -16.43 -6.74
C GLU A 33 13.52 -15.47 -6.17
N SER A 34 13.81 -14.17 -6.20
CA SER A 34 12.89 -13.16 -5.69
C SER A 34 11.55 -13.17 -6.45
N PRO A 35 10.42 -13.46 -5.78
CA PRO A 35 9.12 -13.44 -6.43
C PRO A 35 8.71 -12.03 -6.88
N THR A 36 9.21 -10.98 -6.20
CA THR A 36 8.90 -9.59 -6.56
C THR A 36 9.62 -9.15 -7.84
N LEU A 37 10.84 -9.64 -8.10
CA LEU A 37 11.53 -9.42 -9.37
C LEU A 37 10.81 -10.12 -10.53
N LYS A 38 10.34 -11.36 -10.31
CA LYS A 38 9.50 -12.08 -11.29
C LYS A 38 8.22 -11.32 -11.60
N ALA A 39 7.57 -10.77 -10.58
CA ALA A 39 6.36 -9.96 -10.75
C ALA A 39 6.64 -8.68 -11.53
N ALA A 40 7.74 -7.97 -11.22
CA ALA A 40 8.14 -6.75 -11.93
C ALA A 40 8.36 -7.01 -13.43
N ALA A 41 8.97 -8.14 -13.79
CA ALA A 41 9.16 -8.56 -15.18
C ALA A 41 7.84 -8.84 -15.94
N LYS A 42 6.69 -8.90 -15.25
CA LYS A 42 5.35 -9.09 -15.83
C LYS A 42 4.51 -7.82 -15.88
N LYS A 43 5.14 -6.65 -15.86
CA LYS A 43 4.49 -5.33 -15.94
C LYS A 43 3.42 -5.24 -17.04
N ASP A 44 3.72 -5.68 -18.26
CA ASP A 44 2.78 -5.56 -19.38
C ASP A 44 1.56 -6.47 -19.19
N LYS A 45 1.77 -7.69 -18.69
CA LYS A 45 0.67 -8.59 -18.32
C LYS A 45 -0.21 -7.96 -17.23
N MET A 46 0.37 -7.28 -16.24
CA MET A 46 -0.38 -6.57 -15.21
C MET A 46 -1.21 -5.43 -15.82
N LYS A 47 -0.61 -4.60 -16.68
CA LYS A 47 -1.30 -3.49 -17.35
C LYS A 47 -2.49 -3.97 -18.19
N THR A 48 -2.29 -4.97 -19.04
CA THR A 48 -3.36 -5.51 -19.90
C THR A 48 -4.52 -6.05 -19.07
N ASN A 49 -4.24 -6.84 -18.02
CA ASN A 49 -5.29 -7.43 -17.20
C ASN A 49 -6.00 -6.41 -16.30
N LEU A 50 -5.30 -5.37 -15.85
CA LEU A 50 -5.91 -4.28 -15.11
C LEU A 50 -6.92 -3.53 -15.98
N ASN A 51 -6.53 -3.16 -17.20
CA ASN A 51 -7.43 -2.48 -18.14
C ASN A 51 -8.66 -3.35 -18.44
N ALA A 52 -8.48 -4.63 -18.74
CA ALA A 52 -9.61 -5.54 -18.96
C ALA A 52 -10.55 -5.64 -17.72
N ALA A 53 -10.01 -5.57 -16.50
CA ALA A 53 -10.82 -5.59 -15.27
C ALA A 53 -11.59 -4.28 -15.03
N LEU A 54 -11.02 -3.15 -15.48
CA LEU A 54 -11.69 -1.85 -15.49
C LEU A 54 -12.81 -1.84 -16.54
N ASP A 55 -12.49 -2.22 -17.78
CA ASP A 55 -13.42 -2.20 -18.92
C ASP A 55 -14.61 -3.14 -18.71
N SER A 56 -14.38 -4.32 -18.12
CA SER A 56 -15.46 -5.27 -17.80
C SER A 56 -16.29 -4.89 -16.56
N GLY A 57 -15.95 -3.79 -15.87
CA GLY A 57 -16.56 -3.37 -14.61
C GLY A 57 -16.31 -4.33 -13.43
N LYS A 58 -15.44 -5.33 -13.58
CA LYS A 58 -15.12 -6.31 -12.54
C LYS A 58 -14.57 -5.62 -11.29
N TRP A 59 -13.71 -4.63 -11.48
CA TRP A 59 -13.13 -3.84 -10.40
C TRP A 59 -14.21 -3.06 -9.63
N GLU A 60 -15.07 -2.34 -10.33
CA GLU A 60 -16.13 -1.51 -9.73
C GLU A 60 -17.14 -2.36 -8.93
N ARG A 61 -17.63 -3.46 -9.52
CA ARG A 61 -18.50 -4.41 -8.81
C ARG A 61 -17.83 -5.00 -7.57
N GLY A 62 -16.51 -5.19 -7.63
CA GLY A 62 -15.72 -5.65 -6.50
C GLY A 62 -15.73 -4.67 -5.33
N LEU A 63 -15.57 -3.37 -5.60
CA LEU A 63 -15.63 -2.32 -4.59
C LEU A 63 -17.03 -2.14 -4.02
N LYS A 64 -18.06 -2.11 -4.88
CA LYS A 64 -19.46 -1.94 -4.46
C LYS A 64 -20.00 -3.07 -3.58
N ARG A 65 -19.35 -4.24 -3.57
CA ARG A 65 -19.74 -5.38 -2.73
C ARG A 65 -19.46 -5.16 -1.24
N VAL A 66 -18.48 -4.32 -0.89
CA VAL A 66 -18.14 -4.04 0.51
C VAL A 66 -18.95 -2.85 0.98
N THR A 67 -19.86 -3.06 1.94
CA THR A 67 -20.66 -1.97 2.52
C THR A 67 -19.81 -1.14 3.49
N LEU A 68 -20.24 0.10 3.74
CA LEU A 68 -19.59 0.96 4.74
C LEU A 68 -19.59 0.30 6.13
N GLU A 69 -20.66 -0.41 6.48
CA GLU A 69 -20.80 -1.11 7.76
C GLU A 69 -19.83 -2.28 7.88
N ASP A 70 -19.76 -3.17 6.88
CA ASP A 70 -18.80 -4.29 6.86
C ASP A 70 -17.36 -3.79 6.92
N TRP A 71 -17.05 -2.69 6.21
CA TRP A 71 -15.74 -2.06 6.28
C TRP A 71 -15.44 -1.52 7.69
N LYS A 72 -16.37 -0.77 8.30
CA LYS A 72 -16.19 -0.22 9.65
C LYS A 72 -15.96 -1.33 10.67
N GLY A 73 -16.80 -2.36 10.69
CA GLY A 73 -16.65 -3.50 11.60
C GLY A 73 -15.32 -4.23 11.43
N LYS A 74 -14.90 -4.52 10.20
CA LYS A 74 -13.58 -5.14 9.96
C LYS A 74 -12.42 -4.27 10.42
N MET A 75 -12.52 -2.96 10.25
CA MET A 75 -11.47 -2.03 10.69
C MET A 75 -11.42 -1.94 12.21
N THR A 76 -12.54 -1.78 12.90
CA THR A 76 -12.58 -1.70 14.37
C THR A 76 -12.15 -3.00 15.02
N ASP A 77 -12.68 -4.12 14.54
CA ASP A 77 -12.59 -5.39 15.27
C ASP A 77 -11.30 -6.16 14.94
N LYS A 78 -10.67 -5.89 13.79
CA LYS A 78 -9.47 -6.60 13.32
C LYS A 78 -8.35 -5.67 12.89
N GLY A 79 -8.67 -4.58 12.20
CA GLY A 79 -7.69 -3.66 11.62
C GLY A 79 -6.90 -2.91 12.69
N ILE A 80 -7.59 -2.16 13.55
CA ILE A 80 -6.97 -1.27 14.56
C ILE A 80 -6.04 -2.03 15.50
N GLY A 81 -6.46 -3.21 15.98
CA GLY A 81 -5.63 -4.03 16.86
C GLY A 81 -4.30 -4.50 16.24
N ARG A 82 -4.15 -4.45 14.91
CA ARG A 82 -2.91 -4.80 14.20
C ARG A 82 -2.00 -3.59 13.91
N ILE A 83 -2.47 -2.36 14.12
CA ILE A 83 -1.72 -1.14 13.77
C ILE A 83 -0.45 -1.01 14.60
N ALA A 84 -0.54 -1.17 15.93
CA ALA A 84 0.61 -0.98 16.82
C ALA A 84 1.82 -1.84 16.41
N ALA A 85 1.61 -3.16 16.37
CA ALA A 85 2.66 -4.10 15.93
C ALA A 85 3.16 -3.82 14.50
N GLY A 86 2.28 -3.38 13.60
CA GLY A 86 2.65 -3.01 12.24
C GLY A 86 3.52 -1.75 12.17
N ILE A 87 3.23 -0.73 13.00
CA ILE A 87 4.01 0.50 13.08
C ILE A 87 5.37 0.25 13.71
N ASP A 88 5.43 -0.52 14.81
CA ASP A 88 6.68 -0.87 15.47
C ASP A 88 7.60 -1.63 14.51
N ALA A 89 7.06 -2.62 13.79
CA ALA A 89 7.81 -3.37 12.78
C ALA A 89 8.23 -2.52 11.56
N ALA A 90 7.53 -1.42 11.29
CA ALA A 90 7.82 -0.53 10.17
C ALA A 90 8.69 0.69 10.55
N HIS A 91 9.08 0.83 11.83
CA HIS A 91 9.80 1.98 12.37
C HIS A 91 10.97 2.42 11.47
N ASP A 92 11.89 1.50 11.16
CA ASP A 92 13.10 1.82 10.40
C ASP A 92 12.80 2.24 8.96
N LYS A 93 11.72 1.69 8.37
CA LYS A 93 11.26 2.11 7.04
C LYS A 93 10.73 3.54 7.06
N VAL A 94 10.04 3.93 8.13
CA VAL A 94 9.54 5.30 8.34
C VAL A 94 10.70 6.26 8.58
N VAL A 95 11.66 5.90 9.43
CA VAL A 95 12.89 6.68 9.66
C VAL A 95 13.63 6.89 8.34
N SER A 96 13.89 5.83 7.57
CA SER A 96 14.54 5.92 6.26
C SER A 96 13.80 6.85 5.30
N PHE A 97 12.47 6.77 5.23
CA PHE A 97 11.69 7.67 4.39
C PHE A 97 11.79 9.13 4.86
N ALA A 98 11.67 9.37 6.17
CA ALA A 98 11.76 10.71 6.75
C ALA A 98 13.15 11.33 6.55
N SER A 99 14.23 10.55 6.66
CA SER A 99 15.59 11.01 6.40
C SER A 99 15.80 11.51 4.97
N GLU A 100 15.01 11.03 3.99
CA GLU A 100 15.04 11.55 2.61
C GLU A 100 14.04 12.70 2.41
N LEU A 101 12.83 12.56 2.95
CA LEU A 101 11.75 13.53 2.75
C LEU A 101 12.04 14.87 3.44
N LEU A 102 12.48 14.86 4.70
CA LEU A 102 12.62 16.07 5.50
C LEU A 102 13.66 17.05 4.91
N PRO A 103 14.86 16.61 4.46
CA PRO A 103 15.77 17.51 3.76
C PRO A 103 15.17 18.12 2.47
N HIS A 104 14.36 17.35 1.73
CA HIS A 104 13.67 17.86 0.55
C HIS A 104 12.63 18.92 0.93
N VAL A 105 11.87 18.69 2.00
CA VAL A 105 10.94 19.69 2.58
C VAL A 105 11.68 20.97 2.97
N ASP A 106 12.81 20.86 3.66
CA ASP A 106 13.60 22.00 4.14
C ASP A 106 14.23 22.80 2.99
N ALA A 107 14.68 22.13 1.93
CA ALA A 107 15.13 22.78 0.70
C ALA A 107 13.99 23.58 0.05
N GLY A 108 12.78 23.01 -0.02
CA GLY A 108 11.59 23.68 -0.54
C GLY A 108 11.19 24.90 0.28
N LYS A 109 11.21 24.78 1.62
CA LYS A 109 10.96 25.89 2.54
C LYS A 109 11.99 27.01 2.39
N THR A 110 13.27 26.65 2.27
CA THR A 110 14.36 27.61 2.05
C THR A 110 14.20 28.35 0.71
N ALA A 111 13.76 27.66 -0.33
CA ALA A 111 13.52 28.27 -1.65
C ALA A 111 12.40 29.32 -1.58
N ILE A 112 11.25 28.98 -0.98
CA ILE A 112 10.14 29.93 -0.88
C ILE A 112 10.44 31.07 0.09
N ALA A 113 11.22 30.84 1.16
CA ALA A 113 11.59 31.89 2.12
C ALA A 113 12.36 33.06 1.48
N ARG A 114 12.98 32.84 0.31
CA ARG A 114 13.69 33.87 -0.47
C ARG A 114 12.79 34.65 -1.44
N MET A 115 11.52 34.26 -1.58
CA MET A 115 10.56 34.94 -2.45
C MET A 115 9.82 36.05 -1.69
N SER A 116 9.40 37.10 -2.39
CA SER A 116 8.48 38.11 -1.84
C SER A 116 7.21 37.44 -1.28
N ASP A 117 6.65 38.00 -0.22
CA ASP A 117 5.38 37.61 0.42
C ASP A 117 4.45 38.82 0.68
N VAL A 118 4.76 39.97 0.08
CA VAL A 118 4.09 41.26 0.33
C VAL A 118 2.67 41.29 -0.24
N THR A 119 2.45 40.64 -1.37
CA THR A 119 1.16 40.65 -2.08
C THR A 119 0.46 39.29 -2.06
N LEU A 120 -0.81 39.26 -2.46
CA LEU A 120 -1.52 38.00 -2.68
C LEU A 120 -0.83 37.16 -3.78
N ASP A 121 -0.43 37.79 -4.88
CA ASP A 121 0.23 37.11 -6.00
C ASP A 121 1.59 36.53 -5.60
N ASP A 122 2.34 37.23 -4.75
CA ASP A 122 3.56 36.73 -4.15
C ASP A 122 3.34 35.45 -3.33
N ASN A 123 2.29 35.44 -2.50
CA ASN A 123 1.91 34.28 -1.70
C ASN A 123 1.42 33.10 -2.57
N ILE A 124 0.68 33.37 -3.64
CA ILE A 124 0.29 32.37 -4.64
C ILE A 124 1.55 31.75 -5.28
N ASN A 125 2.50 32.59 -5.69
CA ASN A 125 3.74 32.16 -6.33
C ASN A 125 4.60 31.29 -5.38
N ARG A 126 4.67 31.63 -4.09
CA ARG A 126 5.32 30.80 -3.07
C ARG A 126 4.68 29.42 -2.96
N MET A 127 3.34 29.37 -2.85
CA MET A 127 2.60 28.11 -2.75
C MET A 127 2.81 27.22 -3.97
N VAL A 128 2.69 27.79 -5.18
CA VAL A 128 2.91 27.06 -6.45
C VAL A 128 4.35 26.53 -6.52
N THR A 129 5.32 27.35 -6.12
CA THR A 129 6.75 26.97 -6.11
C THR A 129 6.99 25.80 -5.16
N TYR A 130 6.49 25.86 -3.93
CA TYR A 130 6.63 24.76 -2.97
C TYR A 130 5.96 23.48 -3.46
N THR A 131 4.76 23.56 -4.02
CA THR A 131 4.03 22.40 -4.56
C THR A 131 4.80 21.74 -5.71
N ARG A 132 5.34 22.54 -6.64
CA ARG A 132 6.20 22.05 -7.74
C ARG A 132 7.53 21.48 -7.24
N HIS A 133 8.06 21.99 -6.13
CA HIS A 133 9.24 21.42 -5.50
C HIS A 133 8.93 20.04 -4.89
N MET A 134 7.86 19.94 -4.10
CA MET A 134 7.44 18.69 -3.47
C MET A 134 7.09 17.59 -4.49
N SER A 135 6.51 17.94 -5.65
CA SER A 135 6.20 16.97 -6.70
C SER A 135 7.44 16.32 -7.35
N LYS A 136 8.61 16.91 -7.17
CA LYS A 136 9.89 16.36 -7.66
C LYS A 136 10.52 15.36 -6.71
N PHE A 137 10.00 15.22 -5.48
CA PHE A 137 10.52 14.24 -4.53
C PHE A 137 10.44 12.83 -5.11
N LYS A 138 11.57 12.12 -5.14
CA LYS A 138 11.66 10.72 -5.53
C LYS A 138 12.51 10.00 -4.50
N ARG A 139 11.95 8.94 -3.92
CA ARG A 139 12.67 8.10 -2.97
C ARG A 139 13.71 7.25 -3.69
N SER A 140 14.87 7.06 -3.05
CA SER A 140 16.01 6.31 -3.60
C SER A 140 15.85 4.77 -3.55
N LYS A 141 14.98 4.24 -2.68
CA LYS A 141 14.76 2.81 -2.45
C LYS A 141 13.28 2.44 -2.32
#